data_AF-A0A1M4M3I0-F1
#
_entry.id   AF-A0A1M4M3I0-F1
#
_cell.length_a   1.000
_cell.length_b   1.000
_cell.length_c   1.000
_cell.angle_alpha   90.00
_cell.angle_beta   90.00
_cell.angle_gamma   90.00
#
_symmetry.space_group_name_H-M   'P 1'
#
loop_
_entity.id
_entity.type
_entity.pdbx_description
1 polymer ?
#
loop_
_entity_poly.entity_id
_entity_poly.type
_entity_poly.pdbx_seq_one_letter_code
_entity_poly.pdbx_strand_id
1 'polypeptide(L)'
;MELLKAVILGIVEGITEWLPISSTGHMILVEQFVRLNVSESFMEMFRVVIQLGAILAVVFLYFRKLNPFSPRKSVKEKRDTMSIWYKVIIGVIPAGILGTLFDDWLDEHLYNYQTVAITLVVYGILFIIIENRNKKRRSRINSFEDLSYGTAFLIGIFQVLSLIPGTS
;
A
#
# COMPACT_ATOMS: atom_id res chain seq x y z
N MET A 1 9.04 24.44 -15.72
CA MET A 1 8.91 24.31 -14.24
C MET A 1 7.95 23.20 -13.85
N GLU A 2 6.77 23.08 -14.48
CA GLU A 2 5.79 22.04 -14.12
C GLU A 2 6.33 20.60 -14.22
N LEU A 3 7.14 20.28 -15.25
CA LEU A 3 7.80 18.97 -15.34
C LEU A 3 8.68 18.66 -14.12
N LEU A 4 9.44 19.65 -13.63
CA LEU A 4 10.29 19.48 -12.46
C LEU A 4 9.45 19.24 -11.20
N LYS A 5 8.35 19.98 -11.04
CA LYS A 5 7.39 19.77 -9.94
C LYS A 5 6.79 18.37 -10.00
N ALA A 6 6.35 17.92 -11.17
CA ALA A 6 5.81 16.57 -11.37
C ALA A 6 6.85 15.49 -11.06
N VAL A 7 8.12 15.68 -11.43
CA VAL A 7 9.22 14.78 -11.06
C VAL A 7 9.41 14.73 -9.54
N ILE A 8 9.38 15.87 -8.85
CA ILE A 8 9.49 15.93 -7.38
C ILE A 8 8.33 15.15 -6.73
N LEU A 9 7.09 15.39 -7.15
CA LEU A 9 5.92 14.68 -6.61
C LEU A 9 6.01 13.17 -6.90
N GLY A 10 6.45 12.78 -8.09
CA GLY A 10 6.66 11.37 -8.44
C GLY A 10 7.78 10.70 -7.62
N ILE A 11 8.86 11.42 -7.29
CA ILE A 11 9.91 10.91 -6.39
C ILE A 11 9.36 10.71 -4.98
N VAL A 12 8.61 11.70 -4.47
CA VAL A 12 7.98 11.60 -3.13
C VAL A 12 7.10 10.37 -3.09
N GLU A 13 6.15 10.26 -4.02
CA GLU A 13 5.25 9.12 -4.14
C GLU A 13 6.01 7.78 -4.19
N GLY A 14 6.97 7.67 -5.12
CA GLY A 14 7.72 6.44 -5.33
C GLY A 14 8.55 6.00 -4.12
N ILE A 15 8.99 6.93 -3.27
CA ILE A 15 9.69 6.60 -2.02
C ILE A 15 8.69 6.23 -0.92
N THR A 16 7.62 7.02 -0.77
CA THR A 16 6.71 6.92 0.38
C THR A 16 5.68 5.81 0.26
N GLU A 17 5.37 5.34 -0.95
CA GLU A 17 4.36 4.30 -1.17
C GLU A 17 4.81 2.92 -0.65
N TRP A 18 6.12 2.66 -0.61
CA TRP A 18 6.67 1.36 -0.17
C TRP A 18 7.19 1.36 1.26
N LEU A 19 7.33 2.53 1.86
CA LEU A 19 7.74 2.69 3.25
C LEU A 19 6.50 2.86 4.13
N PRO A 20 6.50 2.33 5.37
CA PRO A 20 5.37 2.46 6.28
C PRO A 20 5.28 3.88 6.89
N ILE A 21 5.13 4.89 6.04
CA ILE A 21 5.20 6.33 6.39
C ILE A 21 4.10 7.19 5.72
N SER A 22 3.16 6.57 5.00
CA SER A 22 2.03 7.18 4.27
C SER A 22 2.41 8.16 3.15
N SER A 23 2.22 7.71 1.91
CA SER A 23 2.32 8.55 0.71
C SER A 23 1.30 9.68 0.70
N THR A 24 0.04 9.41 1.06
CA THR A 24 -1.02 10.43 1.15
C THR A 24 -0.64 11.61 2.04
N GLY A 25 -0.10 11.34 3.24
CA GLY A 25 0.30 12.39 4.17
C GLY A 25 1.45 13.24 3.63
N HIS A 26 2.47 12.59 3.04
CA HIS A 26 3.58 13.30 2.41
C HIS A 26 3.15 14.14 1.21
N MET A 27 2.22 13.63 0.39
CA MET A 27 1.69 14.35 -0.77
C MET A 27 0.95 15.63 -0.34
N ILE A 28 0.07 15.54 0.67
CA ILE A 28 -0.65 16.71 1.22
C ILE A 28 0.31 17.81 1.69
N LEU A 29 1.42 17.42 2.34
CA LEU A 29 2.42 18.35 2.85
C LEU A 29 3.27 18.96 1.73
N VAL A 30 3.80 18.14 0.81
CA VAL A 30 4.67 18.60 -0.28
C VAL A 30 3.92 19.54 -1.22
N GLU A 31 2.65 19.28 -1.48
CA GLU A 31 1.79 20.16 -2.27
C GLU A 31 1.54 21.52 -1.63
N GLN A 32 1.84 21.73 -0.34
CA GLN A 32 1.83 23.10 0.22
C GLN A 32 2.98 23.96 -0.34
N PHE A 33 4.07 23.33 -0.78
CA PHE A 33 5.28 23.99 -1.27
C PHE A 33 5.45 23.85 -2.78
N VAL A 34 5.08 22.69 -3.34
CA VAL A 34 5.24 22.31 -4.74
C VAL A 34 3.87 22.17 -5.39
N ARG A 35 3.25 23.29 -5.74
CA ARG A 35 1.92 23.32 -6.38
C ARG A 35 2.04 23.30 -7.90
N LEU A 36 1.43 22.30 -8.53
CA LEU A 36 1.20 22.31 -9.96
C LEU A 36 0.08 23.32 -10.29
N ASN A 37 0.23 24.06 -11.39
CA ASN A 37 -0.79 25.02 -11.82
C ASN A 37 -1.77 24.36 -12.81
N VAL A 38 -2.65 23.52 -12.28
CA VAL A 38 -3.58 22.66 -13.03
C VAL A 38 -4.93 22.61 -12.30
N SER A 39 -5.98 22.08 -12.94
CA SER A 39 -7.28 21.91 -12.30
C SER A 39 -7.22 20.88 -11.16
N GLU A 40 -8.12 20.98 -10.19
CA GLU A 40 -8.25 20.00 -9.11
C GLU A 40 -8.49 18.59 -9.66
N SER A 41 -9.37 18.47 -10.66
CA SER A 41 -9.62 17.20 -11.37
C SER A 41 -8.37 16.61 -12.03
N PHE A 42 -7.46 17.45 -12.52
CA PHE A 42 -6.19 16.98 -13.06
C PHE A 42 -5.25 16.54 -11.94
N MET A 43 -5.22 17.23 -10.80
CA MET A 43 -4.41 16.81 -9.65
C MET A 43 -4.86 15.47 -9.07
N GLU A 44 -6.17 15.25 -8.95
CA GLU A 44 -6.73 13.97 -8.50
C GLU A 44 -6.29 12.84 -9.42
N MET A 45 -6.47 13.02 -10.74
CA MET A 45 -6.01 12.07 -11.74
C MET A 45 -4.49 11.87 -11.69
N PHE A 46 -3.72 12.96 -11.53
CA PHE A 46 -2.26 12.91 -11.45
C PHE A 46 -1.80 12.04 -10.28
N ARG A 47 -2.39 12.20 -9.08
CA ARG A 47 -2.08 11.39 -7.89
C ARG A 47 -2.30 9.88 -8.13
N VAL A 48 -3.41 9.53 -8.78
CA VAL A 48 -3.70 8.13 -9.15
C VAL A 48 -2.68 7.61 -10.17
N VAL A 49 -2.28 8.42 -11.15
CA VAL A 49 -1.33 8.01 -12.20
C VAL A 49 0.09 7.83 -11.67
N ILE A 50 0.56 8.67 -10.74
CA ILE A 50 1.90 8.50 -10.18
C ILE A 50 1.99 7.25 -9.29
N GLN A 51 0.91 6.89 -8.58
CA GLN A 51 0.78 5.63 -7.84
C GLN A 51 0.90 4.41 -8.76
N LEU A 52 0.33 4.46 -9.96
CA LEU A 52 0.51 3.40 -10.96
C LEU A 52 2.00 3.18 -11.27
N GLY A 53 2.80 4.25 -11.32
CA GLY A 53 4.25 4.17 -11.49
C GLY A 53 4.93 3.37 -10.37
N ALA A 54 4.53 3.60 -9.10
CA ALA A 54 4.99 2.80 -7.98
C ALA A 54 4.59 1.34 -8.16
N ILE A 55 3.30 1.04 -8.43
CA ILE A 55 2.79 -0.33 -8.61
C ILE A 55 3.59 -1.08 -9.70
N LEU A 56 3.87 -0.41 -10.82
CA LEU A 56 4.66 -0.97 -11.92
C LEU A 56 6.09 -1.33 -11.47
N ALA A 57 6.70 -0.61 -10.54
CA ALA A 57 8.01 -0.95 -10.00
C ALA A 57 7.98 -2.30 -9.27
N VAL A 58 6.93 -2.60 -8.50
CA VAL A 58 6.76 -3.91 -7.85
C VAL A 58 6.47 -5.02 -8.84
N VAL A 59 5.61 -4.75 -9.84
CA VAL A 59 5.35 -5.70 -10.93
C VAL A 59 6.65 -6.05 -11.64
N PHE A 60 7.48 -5.06 -11.95
CA PHE A 60 8.78 -5.27 -12.60
C PHE A 60 9.76 -6.05 -11.71
N LEU A 61 9.94 -5.63 -10.45
CA LEU A 61 10.85 -6.24 -9.49
C LEU A 61 10.51 -7.71 -9.24
N TYR A 62 9.22 -8.01 -9.07
CA TYR A 62 8.74 -9.36 -8.77
C TYR A 62 8.18 -10.10 -9.98
N PHE A 63 8.35 -9.59 -11.20
CA PHE A 63 7.73 -10.16 -12.40
C PHE A 63 8.00 -11.66 -12.52
N ARG A 64 9.26 -12.07 -12.39
CA ARG A 64 9.64 -13.49 -12.49
C ARG A 64 9.06 -14.32 -11.35
N LYS A 65 9.02 -13.77 -10.13
CA LYS A 65 8.51 -14.46 -8.93
C LYS A 65 7.00 -14.64 -9.01
N LEU A 66 6.26 -13.63 -9.45
CA LEU A 66 4.80 -13.62 -9.46
C LEU A 66 4.18 -14.06 -10.79
N ASN A 67 4.96 -14.22 -11.87
CA ASN A 67 4.45 -14.71 -13.16
C ASN A 67 4.36 -16.25 -13.18
N PRO A 68 3.16 -16.87 -13.15
CA PRO A 68 3.01 -18.32 -13.20
C PRO A 68 3.19 -18.88 -14.62
N PHE A 69 3.16 -18.03 -15.65
CA PHE A 69 3.27 -18.42 -17.05
C PHE A 69 4.72 -18.46 -17.56
N SER A 70 5.69 -18.17 -16.69
CA SER A 70 7.10 -18.23 -17.07
C SER A 70 7.47 -19.64 -17.57
N PRO A 71 8.04 -19.78 -18.78
CA PRO A 71 8.48 -21.08 -19.29
C PRO A 71 9.66 -21.65 -18.49
N ARG A 72 10.34 -20.81 -17.69
CA ARG A 72 11.49 -21.19 -16.86
C ARG A 72 11.08 -21.82 -15.51
N LYS A 73 9.78 -21.81 -15.16
CA LYS A 73 9.29 -22.39 -13.91
C LYS A 73 8.89 -23.85 -14.06
N SER A 74 9.30 -24.65 -13.08
CA SER A 74 8.81 -26.02 -12.87
C SER A 74 7.31 -26.04 -12.54
N VAL A 75 6.68 -27.20 -12.67
CA VAL A 75 5.26 -27.40 -12.32
C VAL A 75 4.97 -27.01 -10.87
N LYS A 76 5.89 -27.33 -9.95
CA LYS A 76 5.76 -26.98 -8.53
C LYS A 76 5.79 -25.47 -8.34
N GLU A 77 6.78 -24.77 -8.91
CA GLU A 77 6.89 -23.30 -8.78
C GLU A 77 5.68 -22.57 -9.37
N LYS A 78 5.09 -23.08 -10.47
CA LYS A 78 3.85 -22.53 -11.02
C LYS A 78 2.68 -22.69 -10.05
N ARG A 79 2.55 -23.86 -9.43
CA ARG A 79 1.51 -24.13 -8.41
C ARG A 79 1.69 -23.23 -7.18
N ASP A 80 2.93 -23.06 -6.71
CA ASP A 80 3.24 -22.21 -5.57
C ASP A 80 2.93 -20.74 -5.89
N THR A 81 3.24 -20.28 -7.11
CA THR A 81 2.89 -18.93 -7.59
C THR A 81 1.36 -18.73 -7.62
N MET A 82 0.60 -19.70 -8.11
CA MET A 82 -0.87 -19.63 -8.09
C MET A 82 -1.42 -19.63 -6.66
N SER A 83 -0.81 -20.39 -5.74
CA SER A 83 -1.20 -20.36 -4.32
C SER A 83 -1.00 -18.97 -3.72
N ILE A 84 0.08 -18.25 -4.06
CA ILE A 84 0.29 -16.86 -3.66
C ILE A 84 -0.86 -15.98 -4.19
N TRP A 85 -1.23 -16.11 -5.46
CA TRP A 85 -2.32 -15.33 -6.05
C TRP A 85 -3.65 -15.54 -5.32
N TYR A 86 -4.01 -16.78 -5.00
CA TYR A 86 -5.23 -17.05 -4.24
C TYR A 86 -5.19 -16.45 -2.82
N LYS A 87 -4.03 -16.51 -2.14
CA LYS A 87 -3.86 -15.87 -0.83
C LYS A 87 -3.99 -14.35 -0.92
N VAL A 88 -3.44 -13.72 -1.97
CA VAL A 88 -3.60 -12.28 -2.22
C VAL A 88 -5.07 -11.93 -2.45
N ILE A 89 -5.79 -12.68 -3.28
CA ILE A 89 -7.24 -12.47 -3.48
C ILE A 89 -7.97 -12.51 -2.14
N ILE A 90 -7.72 -13.54 -1.33
CA ILE A 90 -8.33 -13.67 0.00
C ILE A 90 -7.97 -12.51 0.94
N GLY A 91 -6.73 -12.03 0.89
CA GLY A 91 -6.28 -10.87 1.66
C GLY A 91 -6.93 -9.56 1.23
N VAL A 92 -7.23 -9.39 -0.06
CA VAL A 92 -7.84 -8.14 -0.56
C VAL A 92 -9.35 -8.10 -0.29
N ILE A 93 -10.03 -9.24 -0.15
CA ILE A 93 -11.49 -9.31 0.01
C ILE A 93 -12.03 -8.38 1.12
N PRO A 94 -11.52 -8.39 2.37
CA PRO A 94 -12.11 -7.57 3.43
C PRO A 94 -12.01 -6.07 3.15
N ALA A 95 -10.83 -5.60 2.75
CA ALA A 95 -10.59 -4.20 2.42
C ALA A 95 -11.33 -3.78 1.14
N GLY A 96 -11.41 -4.65 0.13
CA GLY A 96 -12.16 -4.39 -1.10
C GLY A 96 -13.66 -4.24 -0.84
N ILE A 97 -14.26 -5.14 -0.05
CA ILE A 97 -15.68 -5.06 0.31
C ILE A 97 -15.94 -3.77 1.11
N LEU A 98 -15.21 -3.55 2.21
CA LEU A 98 -15.47 -2.41 3.08
C LEU A 98 -15.12 -1.08 2.41
N GLY A 99 -14.03 -1.02 1.64
CA GLY A 99 -13.68 0.16 0.85
C GLY A 99 -14.80 0.54 -0.09
N THR A 100 -15.32 -0.40 -0.88
CA THR A 100 -16.42 -0.10 -1.82
C THR A 100 -17.75 0.26 -1.14
N LEU A 101 -18.02 -0.26 0.05
CA LEU A 101 -19.29 -0.02 0.75
C LEU A 101 -19.29 1.29 1.53
N PHE A 102 -18.12 1.76 1.97
CA PHE A 102 -17.98 2.92 2.85
C PHE A 102 -17.18 4.07 2.22
N ASP A 103 -16.84 3.99 0.93
CA ASP A 103 -16.00 4.95 0.20
C ASP A 103 -16.42 6.41 0.45
N ASP A 104 -17.65 6.76 0.09
CA ASP A 104 -18.21 8.11 0.26
C ASP A 104 -18.15 8.58 1.72
N TRP A 105 -18.43 7.68 2.67
CA TRP A 105 -18.45 7.99 4.10
C TRP A 105 -17.03 8.24 4.63
N LEU A 106 -16.07 7.42 4.21
CA LEU A 106 -14.66 7.54 4.59
C LEU A 106 -14.07 8.86 4.07
N ASP A 107 -14.36 9.20 2.81
CA ASP A 107 -13.89 10.45 2.21
C ASP A 107 -14.48 11.67 2.92
N GLU A 108 -15.78 11.68 3.18
CA GLU A 108 -16.44 12.81 3.84
C GLU A 108 -15.94 13.05 5.28
N HIS A 109 -15.66 11.97 6.03
CA HIS A 109 -15.38 12.07 7.47
C HIS A 109 -13.88 12.00 7.82
N LEU A 110 -13.09 11.24 7.05
CA LEU A 110 -11.72 10.90 7.41
C LEU A 110 -10.66 11.53 6.50
N TYR A 111 -11.02 12.00 5.30
CA TYR A 111 -10.08 12.61 4.36
C TYR A 111 -9.74 14.07 4.71
N ASN A 112 -9.12 14.26 5.88
CA ASN A 112 -8.67 15.56 6.37
C ASN A 112 -7.29 15.46 7.05
N TYR A 113 -6.62 16.61 7.16
CA TYR A 113 -5.25 16.67 7.68
C TYR A 113 -5.14 16.27 9.15
N GLN A 114 -6.18 16.51 9.96
CA GLN A 114 -6.18 16.11 11.38
C GLN A 114 -6.16 14.60 11.52
N THR A 115 -7.02 13.89 10.78
CA THR A 115 -7.05 12.42 10.75
C THR A 115 -5.69 11.87 10.33
N VAL A 116 -5.13 12.36 9.21
CA VAL A 116 -3.82 11.91 8.72
C VAL A 116 -2.72 12.10 9.78
N ALA A 117 -2.67 13.27 10.43
CA ALA A 117 -1.66 13.57 11.44
C ALA A 117 -1.79 12.66 12.68
N ILE A 118 -3.02 12.43 13.17
CA ILE A 118 -3.28 11.54 14.30
C ILE A 118 -2.90 10.09 13.94
N THR A 119 -3.31 9.62 12.77
CA THR A 119 -3.02 8.26 12.29
C THR A 119 -1.52 8.01 12.19
N LEU A 120 -0.74 8.94 11.63
CA LEU A 120 0.72 8.83 11.55
C LEU A 120 1.38 8.66 12.94
N VAL A 121 0.94 9.42 13.94
CA VAL A 121 1.45 9.31 15.31
C VAL A 121 1.07 7.97 15.92
N VAL A 122 -0.20 7.58 15.80
CA VAL A 122 -0.71 6.32 16.36
C VAL A 122 0.01 5.12 15.75
N TYR A 123 0.13 5.06 14.43
CA TYR A 123 0.84 3.97 13.74
C TYR A 123 2.33 3.95 14.04
N GLY A 124 2.98 5.11 14.12
CA GLY A 124 4.38 5.20 14.56
C GLY A 124 4.59 4.59 15.95
N ILE A 125 3.71 4.89 16.91
CA ILE A 125 3.74 4.29 18.25
C ILE A 125 3.47 2.78 18.19
N LEU A 126 2.47 2.35 17.40
CA LEU A 126 2.14 0.93 17.23
C LEU A 126 3.32 0.14 16.65
N PHE A 127 4.02 0.67 15.64
CA PHE A 127 5.21 0.03 15.09
C PHE A 127 6.31 -0.13 16.14
N ILE A 128 6.60 0.91 16.92
CA ILE A 128 7.59 0.83 18.01
C ILE A 128 7.21 -0.26 19.01
N ILE A 129 5.94 -0.34 19.41
CA ILE A 129 5.44 -1.36 20.34
C ILE A 129 5.58 -2.77 19.75
N ILE A 130 5.13 -2.95 18.50
CA ILE A 130 5.14 -4.25 17.81
C ILE A 130 6.58 -4.72 17.59
N GLU A 131 7.46 -3.85 17.12
CA GLU A 131 8.87 -4.16 16.91
C GLU A 131 9.52 -4.56 18.24
N ASN A 132 9.38 -3.74 19.28
CA ASN A 132 9.94 -4.02 20.60
C ASN A 132 9.43 -5.35 21.19
N ARG A 133 8.13 -5.64 21.02
CA ARG A 133 7.53 -6.90 21.50
C ARG A 133 8.04 -8.13 20.75
N ASN A 134 8.39 -7.97 19.47
CA ASN A 134 8.84 -9.08 18.61
C ASN A 134 10.36 -9.25 18.54
N LYS A 135 11.16 -8.31 19.05
CA LYS A 135 12.65 -8.36 19.06
C LYS A 135 13.26 -9.71 19.47
N LYS A 136 12.64 -10.43 20.42
CA LYS A 136 13.14 -11.73 20.93
C LYS A 136 12.29 -12.93 20.51
N ARG A 137 11.25 -12.72 19.69
CA ARG A 137 10.33 -13.78 19.26
C ARG A 137 10.83 -14.37 17.95
N ARG A 138 10.73 -15.69 17.81
CA ARG A 138 10.97 -16.36 16.52
C ARG A 138 9.76 -16.18 15.61
N SER A 139 9.99 -15.84 14.35
CA SER A 139 8.91 -15.78 13.36
C SER A 139 8.31 -17.16 13.14
N ARG A 140 6.97 -17.24 13.13
CA ARG A 140 6.23 -18.47 12.86
C ARG A 140 6.11 -18.77 11.37
N ILE A 141 6.22 -17.74 10.53
CA ILE A 141 6.04 -17.81 9.08
C ILE A 141 7.31 -17.21 8.48
N ASN A 142 8.09 -18.02 7.77
CA ASN A 142 9.39 -17.59 7.24
C ASN A 142 9.39 -17.53 5.71
N SER A 143 8.33 -18.03 5.06
CA SER A 143 8.15 -17.93 3.62
C SER A 143 6.68 -17.75 3.21
N PHE A 144 6.43 -17.48 1.93
CA PHE A 144 5.08 -17.35 1.39
C PHE A 144 4.33 -18.69 1.33
N GLU A 145 5.07 -19.78 1.22
CA GLU A 145 4.52 -21.14 1.22
C GLU A 145 3.94 -21.48 2.60
N ASP A 146 4.59 -21.03 3.68
CA ASP A 146 4.14 -21.21 5.07
C ASP A 146 2.87 -20.41 5.42
N LEU A 147 2.53 -19.38 4.62
CA LEU A 147 1.38 -18.52 4.89
C LEU A 147 0.08 -19.30 4.68
N SER A 148 -0.69 -19.53 5.75
CA SER A 148 -2.01 -20.16 5.64
C SER A 148 -3.05 -19.21 5.04
N TYR A 149 -4.11 -19.73 4.45
CA TYR A 149 -5.25 -18.92 3.98
C TYR A 149 -5.93 -18.16 5.12
N GLY A 150 -6.02 -18.76 6.31
CA GLY A 150 -6.55 -18.08 7.50
C GLY A 150 -5.70 -16.88 7.90
N THR A 151 -4.36 -17.00 7.83
CA THR A 151 -3.46 -15.87 8.06
C THR A 151 -3.61 -14.80 6.98
N ALA A 152 -3.72 -15.19 5.70
CA ALA A 152 -3.93 -14.24 4.61
C ALA A 152 -5.23 -13.42 4.78
N PHE A 153 -6.32 -14.08 5.20
CA PHE A 153 -7.57 -13.40 5.52
C PHE A 153 -7.43 -12.46 6.73
N LEU A 154 -6.74 -12.87 7.79
CA LEU A 154 -6.46 -12.01 8.93
C LEU A 154 -5.64 -10.78 8.53
N ILE A 155 -4.64 -10.92 7.67
CA ILE A 155 -3.89 -9.79 7.09
C ILE A 155 -4.87 -8.86 6.37
N GLY A 156 -5.81 -9.40 5.60
CA GLY A 156 -6.85 -8.62 4.94
C GLY A 156 -7.76 -7.84 5.90
N ILE A 157 -8.12 -8.42 7.05
CA ILE A 157 -8.85 -7.69 8.10
C ILE A 157 -8.02 -6.52 8.63
N PHE A 158 -6.72 -6.72 8.88
CA PHE A 158 -5.84 -5.61 9.27
C PHE A 158 -5.69 -4.57 8.16
N GLN A 159 -5.70 -4.99 6.89
CA GLN A 159 -5.65 -4.09 5.75
C GLN A 159 -6.89 -3.19 5.65
N VAL A 160 -8.03 -3.54 6.25
CA VAL A 160 -9.18 -2.62 6.38
C VAL A 160 -8.78 -1.31 7.06
N LEU A 161 -7.81 -1.34 7.97
CA LEU A 161 -7.34 -0.13 8.64
C LEU A 161 -6.65 0.83 7.65
N SER A 162 -6.12 0.34 6.53
CA SER A 162 -5.52 1.18 5.48
C SER A 162 -6.54 2.04 4.74
N LEU A 163 -7.83 1.80 4.93
CA LEU A 163 -8.90 2.67 4.42
C LEU A 163 -8.94 4.02 5.17
N ILE A 164 -8.31 4.12 6.34
CA ILE A 164 -8.18 5.39 7.08
C ILE A 164 -6.97 6.16 6.52
N PRO A 165 -7.16 7.39 5.99
CA PRO A 165 -6.08 8.20 5.46
C PRO A 165 -4.95 8.41 6.49
N GLY A 166 -3.70 8.31 6.02
CA GLY A 166 -2.51 8.40 6.88
C GLY A 166 -2.04 7.05 7.45
N THR A 167 -2.80 5.97 7.24
CA THR A 167 -2.38 4.62 7.63
C THR A 167 -1.34 4.09 6.65
N SER A 168 -0.25 3.53 7.18
CA SER A 168 0.83 2.94 6.38
C SER A 168 1.60 1.88 7.17
#